data_AF-A0A9D8NSW0-F1
#
_entry.id   AF-A0A9D8NSW0-F1
#
_cell.length_a   1.000
_cell.length_b   1.000
_cell.length_c   1.000
_cell.angle_alpha   90.00
_cell.angle_beta   90.00
_cell.angle_gamma   90.00
#
_symmetry.space_group_name_H-M   'P 1'
#
loop_
_entity.id
_entity.type
_entity.pdbx_description
1 polymer ?
#
loop_
_entity_poly.entity_id
_entity_poly.type
_entity_poly.pdbx_seq_one_letter_code
_entity_poly.pdbx_strand_id
1 'polypeptide(L)'
;MSAPALDAASAGAPRFADIARYWAMVLPNWAYQVFHNGYGILNVLDITRRRPMPAGLVSLDHPWVTGTNPSTGRKIWHDNVVFSTARDPAVAAPDDDAIITATGRFLADRVRQSATLPEIPRGPGRRMPHGINYIHGSSHYNSGILVFNDLGEGYRHVTDARFAAEVRRFVREQDREVLFIFRQRDYSPLEYAYFSCCMRTVFPWFCNPNGPRDKVLWGNAAPFPSANLITGRWINDVQALREPGGASRVARPALPHGGYFRDGGYGEGRGEAAFPERLLALATHWRVRFRDQRAGMFFVDRRQAYADQIAKRARRGKADKPLARI
;
A
#
# COMPACT_ATOMS: atom_id res chain seq x y z
N MET A 1 -35.85 30.04 3.33
CA MET A 1 -34.49 30.04 3.91
C MET A 1 -33.57 29.36 2.92
N SER A 2 -32.70 30.16 2.33
CA SER A 2 -31.81 29.84 1.21
C SER A 2 -30.79 28.77 1.63
N ALA A 3 -30.61 27.75 0.80
CA ALA A 3 -29.54 26.78 0.97
C ALA A 3 -28.17 27.48 0.89
N PRO A 4 -27.18 27.13 1.73
CA PRO A 4 -25.82 27.61 1.51
C PRO A 4 -25.28 26.94 0.24
N ALA A 5 -24.73 27.77 -0.65
CA ALA A 5 -24.06 27.34 -1.85
C ALA A 5 -22.92 26.37 -1.49
N LEU A 6 -22.80 25.30 -2.27
CA LEU A 6 -21.61 24.47 -2.33
C LEU A 6 -20.48 25.35 -2.86
N ASP A 7 -19.66 25.91 -1.96
CA ASP A 7 -18.35 26.41 -2.34
C ASP A 7 -17.54 25.20 -2.80
N ALA A 8 -17.48 25.03 -4.12
CA ALA A 8 -16.42 24.29 -4.76
C ALA A 8 -15.11 24.94 -4.30
N ALA A 9 -14.48 24.33 -3.29
CA ALA A 9 -13.18 24.74 -2.79
C ALA A 9 -12.27 24.96 -3.99
N SER A 10 -11.93 26.22 -4.24
CA SER A 10 -11.05 26.63 -5.30
C SER A 10 -9.74 25.89 -5.10
N ALA A 11 -9.46 24.91 -5.96
CA ALA A 11 -8.11 24.37 -6.08
C ALA A 11 -7.22 25.56 -6.45
N GLY A 12 -6.50 26.10 -5.47
CA GLY A 12 -5.58 27.21 -5.70
C GLY A 12 -4.63 26.82 -6.81
N ALA A 13 -4.40 27.72 -7.77
CA ALA A 13 -3.44 27.44 -8.83
C ALA A 13 -2.09 27.04 -8.20
N PRO A 14 -1.47 25.93 -8.63
CA PRO A 14 -0.22 25.46 -8.05
C PRO A 14 0.83 26.57 -8.15
N ARG A 15 1.54 26.83 -7.05
CA ARG A 15 2.57 27.87 -7.04
C ARG A 15 3.66 27.49 -8.03
N PHE A 16 4.18 28.46 -8.78
CA PHE A 16 5.23 28.22 -9.79
C PHE A 16 6.43 27.43 -9.22
N ALA A 17 6.82 27.72 -7.98
CA ALA A 17 7.87 27.01 -7.27
C ALA A 17 7.60 25.51 -7.10
N ASP A 18 6.36 25.12 -6.84
CA ASP A 18 5.96 23.71 -6.68
C ASP A 18 6.01 22.96 -8.02
N ILE A 19 5.61 23.62 -9.10
CA ILE A 19 5.72 23.09 -10.47
C ILE A 19 7.19 22.88 -10.83
N ALA A 20 8.03 23.90 -10.63
CA ALA A 20 9.46 23.83 -10.93
C ALA A 20 10.13 22.71 -10.11
N ARG A 21 9.82 22.63 -8.81
CA ARG A 21 10.31 21.58 -7.92
C ARG A 21 9.86 20.19 -8.37
N TYR A 22 8.59 20.02 -8.75
CA TYR A 22 8.08 18.75 -9.26
C TYR A 22 8.92 18.28 -10.45
N TRP A 23 9.06 19.11 -11.48
CA TRP A 23 9.82 18.76 -12.69
C TRP A 23 11.29 18.48 -12.43
N ALA A 24 11.92 19.26 -11.53
CA ALA A 24 13.30 19.00 -11.11
C ALA A 24 13.47 17.65 -10.39
N MET A 25 12.43 17.16 -9.71
CA MET A 25 12.49 15.95 -8.90
C MET A 25 12.01 14.67 -9.61
N VAL A 26 11.30 14.75 -10.73
CA VAL A 26 10.78 13.57 -11.44
C VAL A 26 11.91 12.58 -11.78
N LEU A 27 12.97 13.06 -12.45
CA LEU A 27 14.08 12.19 -12.86
C LEU A 27 14.89 11.64 -11.66
N PRO A 28 15.30 12.46 -10.67
CA PRO A 28 15.93 11.96 -9.45
C PRO A 28 15.10 10.92 -8.71
N ASN A 29 13.80 11.17 -8.50
CA ASN A 29 12.91 10.23 -7.82
C ASN A 29 12.79 8.92 -8.59
N TRP A 30 12.66 9.00 -9.92
CA TRP A 30 12.61 7.81 -10.76
C TRP A 30 13.91 7.00 -10.71
N ALA A 31 15.07 7.66 -10.83
CA ALA A 31 16.36 7.00 -10.75
C ALA A 31 16.56 6.31 -9.40
N TYR A 32 16.32 7.02 -8.29
CA TYR A 32 16.38 6.44 -6.95
C TYR A 32 15.44 5.25 -6.82
N GLN A 33 14.20 5.38 -7.30
CA GLN A 33 13.22 4.29 -7.25
C GLN A 33 13.69 3.04 -8.00
N VAL A 34 14.38 3.18 -9.13
CA VAL A 34 14.93 2.04 -9.87
C VAL A 34 15.93 1.27 -9.01
N PHE A 35 16.88 1.97 -8.37
CA PHE A 35 17.86 1.36 -7.48
C PHE A 35 17.22 0.77 -6.22
N HIS A 36 16.38 1.54 -5.55
CA HIS A 36 15.67 1.15 -4.34
C HIS A 36 14.78 -0.07 -4.56
N ASN A 37 13.99 -0.08 -5.64
CA ASN A 37 13.16 -1.22 -5.99
C ASN A 37 14.02 -2.41 -6.42
N GLY A 38 15.17 -2.19 -7.08
CA GLY A 38 16.16 -3.23 -7.37
C GLY A 38 16.65 -3.90 -6.09
N TYR A 39 17.04 -3.12 -5.08
CA TYR A 39 17.44 -3.62 -3.77
C TYR A 39 16.32 -4.39 -3.06
N GLY A 40 15.08 -3.87 -3.10
CA GLY A 40 13.90 -4.57 -2.59
C GLY A 40 13.66 -5.91 -3.29
N ILE A 41 13.80 -5.95 -4.62
CA ILE A 41 13.68 -7.18 -5.43
C ILE A 41 14.71 -8.23 -4.99
N LEU A 42 15.97 -7.82 -4.79
CA LEU A 42 17.01 -8.74 -4.33
C LEU A 42 16.69 -9.33 -2.95
N ASN A 43 16.18 -8.52 -2.02
CA ASN A 43 15.76 -9.00 -0.70
C ASN A 43 14.56 -9.93 -0.76
N VAL A 44 13.59 -9.64 -1.63
CA VAL A 44 12.47 -10.57 -1.84
C VAL A 44 12.96 -11.90 -2.42
N LEU A 45 13.88 -11.88 -3.40
CA LEU A 45 14.48 -13.11 -3.93
C LEU A 45 15.27 -13.88 -2.86
N ASP A 46 15.93 -13.17 -1.95
CA ASP A 46 16.62 -13.78 -0.83
C ASP A 46 15.66 -14.56 0.08
N ILE A 47 14.63 -13.90 0.61
CA ILE A 47 13.68 -14.51 1.56
C ILE A 47 12.73 -15.54 0.93
N THR A 48 12.68 -15.63 -0.40
CA THR A 48 11.81 -16.57 -1.12
C THR A 48 12.55 -17.69 -1.84
N ARG A 49 13.84 -17.51 -2.18
CA ARG A 49 14.60 -18.49 -2.98
C ARG A 49 15.96 -18.82 -2.39
N ARG A 50 16.81 -17.82 -2.12
CA ARG A 50 18.21 -18.06 -1.68
C ARG A 50 18.26 -18.59 -0.26
N ARG A 51 17.56 -17.92 0.65
CA ARG A 51 17.41 -18.28 2.06
C ARG A 51 15.92 -18.20 2.38
N PRO A 52 15.09 -19.15 1.97
CA PRO A 52 13.65 -19.07 2.22
C PRO A 52 13.34 -18.86 3.71
N MET A 53 12.36 -18.02 4.03
CA MET A 53 11.86 -17.94 5.40
C MET A 53 10.94 -19.13 5.69
N PRO A 54 11.11 -19.85 6.80
CA PRO A 54 10.20 -20.93 7.18
C PRO A 54 8.88 -20.40 7.75
N ALA A 55 7.87 -21.26 7.81
CA ALA A 55 6.69 -21.01 8.64
C ALA A 55 7.05 -21.05 10.14
N GLY A 56 6.18 -20.52 10.99
CA GLY A 56 6.32 -20.58 12.44
C GLY A 56 7.33 -19.61 13.05
N LEU A 57 7.87 -18.66 12.28
CA LEU A 57 8.75 -17.61 12.86
C LEU A 57 8.00 -16.63 13.77
N VAL A 58 6.67 -16.61 13.66
CA VAL A 58 5.78 -15.94 14.61
C VAL A 58 4.66 -16.90 14.97
N SER A 59 4.17 -16.81 16.20
CA SER A 59 3.05 -17.61 16.72
C SER A 59 1.69 -17.02 16.35
N LEU A 60 0.60 -17.75 16.61
CA LEU A 60 -0.77 -17.31 16.28
C LEU A 60 -1.28 -16.15 17.14
N ASP A 61 -0.71 -15.97 18.32
CA ASP A 61 -0.95 -14.87 19.26
C ASP A 61 -0.05 -13.66 18.99
N HIS A 62 0.94 -13.78 18.10
CA HIS A 62 1.88 -12.72 17.77
C HIS A 62 1.15 -11.45 17.27
N PRO A 63 1.62 -10.23 17.61
CA PRO A 63 0.96 -8.99 17.21
C PRO A 63 0.76 -8.82 15.70
N TRP A 64 1.73 -9.23 14.87
CA TRP A 64 1.57 -9.22 13.40
C TRP A 64 0.47 -10.15 12.87
N VAL A 65 0.04 -11.15 13.66
CA VAL A 65 -1.03 -12.09 13.30
C VAL A 65 -2.37 -11.63 13.85
N THR A 66 -2.38 -11.03 15.04
CA THR A 66 -3.62 -10.61 15.69
C THR A 66 -4.01 -9.17 15.33
N GLY A 67 -3.05 -8.32 14.98
CA GLY A 67 -3.24 -6.88 14.89
C GLY A 67 -3.39 -6.19 16.24
N THR A 68 -3.23 -6.92 17.34
CA THR A 68 -3.46 -6.40 18.70
C THR A 68 -2.17 -5.79 19.24
N ASN A 69 -2.27 -4.58 19.79
CA ASN A 69 -1.19 -3.94 20.53
C ASN A 69 -1.09 -4.57 21.92
N PRO A 70 0.04 -5.19 22.29
CA PRO A 70 0.18 -5.85 23.58
C PRO A 70 0.07 -4.88 24.77
N SER A 71 0.38 -3.60 24.62
CA SER A 71 0.29 -2.63 25.73
C SER A 71 -1.13 -2.15 26.01
N THR A 72 -2.03 -2.19 25.01
CA THR A 72 -3.38 -1.65 25.14
C THR A 72 -4.49 -2.68 24.99
N GLY A 73 -4.18 -3.88 24.48
CA GLY A 73 -5.17 -4.90 24.12
C GLY A 73 -6.07 -4.53 22.92
N ARG A 74 -5.89 -3.35 22.34
CA ARG A 74 -6.68 -2.83 21.21
C ARG A 74 -6.01 -3.10 19.87
N LYS A 75 -6.73 -2.91 18.77
CA LYS A 75 -6.14 -3.03 17.43
C LYS A 75 -5.23 -1.84 17.14
N ILE A 76 -3.96 -2.11 16.83
CA ILE A 76 -2.94 -1.06 16.64
C ILE A 76 -3.22 -0.15 15.45
N TRP A 77 -4.00 -0.63 14.47
CA TRP A 77 -4.20 0.08 13.21
C TRP A 77 -4.90 1.44 13.40
N HIS A 78 -5.78 1.56 14.39
CA HIS A 78 -6.42 2.85 14.72
C HIS A 78 -5.42 3.82 15.34
N ASP A 79 -4.55 3.31 16.22
CA ASP A 79 -3.49 4.11 16.85
C ASP A 79 -2.42 4.57 15.83
N ASN A 80 -2.31 3.85 14.70
CA ASN A 80 -1.37 4.17 13.63
C ASN A 80 -1.94 5.08 12.54
N VAL A 81 -3.17 5.59 12.68
CA VAL A 81 -3.69 6.62 11.78
C VAL A 81 -2.99 7.94 12.10
N VAL A 82 -2.14 8.40 11.18
CA VAL A 82 -1.37 9.65 11.33
C VAL A 82 -2.01 10.82 10.61
N PHE A 83 -2.91 10.56 9.67
CA PHE A 83 -3.64 11.57 8.93
C PHE A 83 -4.98 11.01 8.44
N SER A 84 -6.02 11.83 8.49
CA SER A 84 -7.32 11.51 7.92
C SER A 84 -7.99 12.78 7.44
N THR A 85 -8.47 12.79 6.21
CA THR A 85 -9.30 13.90 5.72
C THR A 85 -10.66 13.88 6.39
N ALA A 86 -11.31 15.06 6.43
CA ALA A 86 -12.70 15.15 6.85
C ALA A 86 -13.56 14.23 5.98
N ARG A 87 -14.50 13.52 6.61
CA ARG A 87 -15.34 12.57 5.90
C ARG A 87 -16.35 13.30 5.04
N ASP A 88 -16.39 12.95 3.76
CA ASP A 88 -17.42 13.44 2.84
C ASP A 88 -18.71 12.62 3.01
N PRO A 89 -19.85 13.22 3.43
CA PRO A 89 -21.11 12.50 3.56
C PRO A 89 -21.67 11.97 2.23
N ALA A 90 -21.22 12.51 1.09
CA ALA A 90 -21.61 12.01 -0.23
C ALA A 90 -20.91 10.68 -0.60
N VAL A 91 -19.80 10.35 0.05
CA VAL A 91 -19.10 9.08 -0.15
C VAL A 91 -19.80 7.99 0.66
N ALA A 92 -20.58 7.16 -0.04
CA ALA A 92 -21.23 5.97 0.52
C ALA A 92 -20.19 4.90 0.91
N ALA A 93 -19.63 5.03 2.11
CA ALA A 93 -18.66 4.10 2.68
C ALA A 93 -19.03 3.74 4.14
N PRO A 94 -18.55 2.61 4.67
CA PRO A 94 -18.60 2.33 6.11
C PRO A 94 -17.77 3.33 6.90
N ASP A 95 -17.97 3.40 8.22
CA ASP A 95 -17.11 4.21 9.10
C ASP A 95 -15.61 3.86 8.95
N ASP A 96 -14.75 4.80 9.34
CA ASP A 96 -13.30 4.64 9.18
C ASP A 96 -12.78 3.45 9.98
N ASP A 97 -13.36 3.16 11.15
CA ASP A 97 -12.97 2.03 11.99
C ASP A 97 -13.20 0.68 11.30
N ALA A 98 -14.33 0.52 10.62
CA ALA A 98 -14.66 -0.67 9.84
C ALA A 98 -13.72 -0.80 8.63
N ILE A 99 -13.41 0.31 7.96
CA ILE A 99 -12.48 0.34 6.81
C ILE A 99 -11.07 -0.08 7.25
N ILE A 100 -10.55 0.54 8.31
CA ILE A 100 -9.23 0.29 8.87
C ILE A 100 -9.15 -1.16 9.39
N THR A 101 -10.16 -1.60 10.14
CA THR A 101 -10.23 -2.97 10.66
C THR A 101 -10.27 -4.00 9.54
N ALA A 102 -11.09 -3.81 8.52
CA ALA A 102 -11.17 -4.73 7.39
C ALA A 102 -9.82 -4.84 6.66
N THR A 103 -9.17 -3.70 6.41
CA THR A 103 -7.87 -3.63 5.74
C THR A 103 -6.77 -4.29 6.59
N GLY A 104 -6.71 -3.98 7.88
CA GLY A 104 -5.75 -4.56 8.82
C GLY A 104 -5.92 -6.07 8.98
N ARG A 105 -7.15 -6.55 9.19
CA ARG A 105 -7.45 -8.00 9.31
C ARG A 105 -7.04 -8.77 8.06
N PHE A 106 -7.33 -8.22 6.88
CA PHE A 106 -6.97 -8.84 5.62
C PHE A 106 -5.44 -9.07 5.48
N LEU A 107 -4.63 -8.15 6.01
CA LEU A 107 -3.17 -8.24 5.98
C LEU A 107 -2.63 -9.14 7.09
N ALA A 108 -3.22 -9.08 8.29
CA ALA A 108 -2.92 -9.99 9.40
C ALA A 108 -3.18 -11.45 9.03
N ASP A 109 -4.25 -11.73 8.27
CA ASP A 109 -4.57 -13.06 7.76
C ASP A 109 -3.51 -13.60 6.79
N ARG A 110 -2.71 -12.73 6.14
CA ARG A 110 -1.56 -13.17 5.32
C ARG A 110 -0.44 -13.66 6.21
N VAL A 111 -0.13 -12.95 7.28
CA VAL A 111 0.87 -13.38 8.27
C VAL A 111 0.41 -14.67 8.95
N ARG A 112 -0.87 -14.75 9.35
CA ARG A 112 -1.48 -15.93 9.97
C ARG A 112 -1.24 -17.20 9.18
N GLN A 113 -1.33 -17.13 7.84
CA GLN A 113 -1.07 -18.26 6.96
C GLN A 113 0.34 -18.83 7.10
N SER A 114 1.31 -18.08 7.62
CA SER A 114 2.68 -18.55 7.89
C SER A 114 2.93 -18.88 9.36
N ALA A 115 2.02 -18.52 10.27
CA ALA A 115 2.10 -18.82 11.70
C ALA A 115 1.47 -20.17 12.08
N THR A 116 0.51 -20.68 11.29
CA THR A 116 -0.14 -21.97 11.55
C THR A 116 0.82 -23.16 11.40
N LEU A 117 0.97 -23.94 12.47
CA LEU A 117 1.70 -25.21 12.53
C LEU A 117 0.81 -26.34 13.11
N PRO A 118 0.97 -27.62 12.69
CA PRO A 118 1.80 -28.04 11.55
C PRO A 118 1.31 -27.37 10.27
N GLU A 119 2.20 -27.24 9.29
CA GLU A 119 1.80 -26.64 8.02
C GLU A 119 0.64 -27.44 7.44
N ILE A 120 -0.51 -26.80 7.24
CA ILE A 120 -1.65 -27.45 6.59
C ILE A 120 -1.25 -27.61 5.11
N PRO A 121 -1.14 -28.84 4.58
CA PRO A 121 -0.83 -29.05 3.17
C PRO A 121 -2.03 -28.56 2.35
N ARG A 122 -1.97 -27.32 1.86
CA ARG A 122 -2.99 -26.79 0.97
C ARG A 122 -2.76 -27.31 -0.45
N GLY A 123 -2.97 -28.61 -0.64
CA GLY A 123 -2.99 -29.29 -1.95
C GLY A 123 -1.71 -29.11 -2.81
N PRO A 124 -1.67 -29.73 -4.00
CA PRO A 124 -0.48 -29.81 -4.85
C PRO A 124 -0.08 -28.48 -5.52
N GLY A 125 -0.79 -27.38 -5.24
CA GLY A 125 -0.38 -26.07 -5.70
C GLY A 125 -0.92 -25.03 -4.74
N ARG A 126 -0.10 -24.60 -3.76
CA ARG A 126 -0.02 -23.24 -3.19
C ARG A 126 0.58 -23.12 -1.79
N ARG A 127 1.56 -22.22 -1.71
CA ARG A 127 1.58 -21.21 -0.65
C ARG A 127 2.22 -19.96 -1.24
N MET A 128 1.71 -18.78 -0.88
CA MET A 128 2.55 -17.59 -1.00
C MET A 128 3.78 -17.84 -0.11
N PRO A 129 5.02 -17.62 -0.58
CA PRO A 129 6.20 -17.89 0.24
C PRO A 129 6.10 -17.17 1.60
N HIS A 130 6.52 -17.81 2.69
CA HIS A 130 6.38 -17.21 4.04
C HIS A 130 7.03 -15.85 4.14
N GLY A 131 8.18 -15.67 3.48
CA GLY A 131 8.84 -14.37 3.39
C GLY A 131 7.90 -13.27 2.92
N ILE A 132 7.11 -13.49 1.86
CA ILE A 132 6.13 -12.51 1.37
C ILE A 132 4.99 -12.30 2.38
N ASN A 133 4.52 -13.38 3.00
CA ASN A 133 3.50 -13.27 4.05
C ASN A 133 3.99 -12.41 5.23
N TYR A 134 5.25 -12.54 5.64
CA TYR A 134 5.84 -11.73 6.71
C TYR A 134 6.06 -10.27 6.34
N ILE A 135 6.33 -9.95 5.06
CA ILE A 135 6.36 -8.54 4.58
C ILE A 135 5.08 -7.82 4.96
N HIS A 136 3.93 -8.48 4.82
CA HIS A 136 2.66 -7.89 5.20
C HIS A 136 2.67 -7.45 6.66
N GLY A 137 3.23 -8.24 7.59
CA GLY A 137 3.39 -7.92 9.01
C GLY A 137 3.91 -6.51 9.24
N SER A 138 5.13 -6.23 8.76
CA SER A 138 5.71 -4.88 8.82
C SER A 138 4.84 -3.85 8.07
N SER A 139 4.40 -4.17 6.85
CA SER A 139 3.62 -3.24 6.02
C SER A 139 2.20 -2.92 6.50
N HIS A 140 1.68 -3.55 7.57
CA HIS A 140 0.33 -3.26 8.07
C HIS A 140 0.26 -3.03 9.58
N TYR A 141 1.03 -3.80 10.36
CA TYR A 141 1.08 -3.62 11.80
C TYR A 141 1.94 -2.40 12.15
N ASN A 142 3.07 -2.23 11.46
CA ASN A 142 4.00 -1.13 11.76
C ASN A 142 3.70 0.15 10.97
N SER A 143 2.97 0.11 9.86
CA SER A 143 2.80 1.27 8.96
C SER A 143 2.09 2.46 9.58
N GLY A 144 2.45 3.66 9.12
CA GLY A 144 1.61 4.85 9.28
C GLY A 144 0.46 4.81 8.28
N ILE A 145 -0.76 5.06 8.75
CA ILE A 145 -1.99 4.98 7.96
C ILE A 145 -2.52 6.38 7.67
N LEU A 146 -2.84 6.64 6.41
CA LEU A 146 -3.46 7.86 5.93
C LEU A 146 -4.78 7.54 5.24
N VAL A 147 -5.85 8.23 5.63
CA VAL A 147 -7.21 7.94 5.16
C VAL A 147 -7.74 9.12 4.34
N PHE A 148 -8.29 8.81 3.16
CA PHE A 148 -8.84 9.77 2.20
C PHE A 148 -10.23 9.34 1.74
N ASN A 149 -11.04 10.28 1.28
CA ASN A 149 -12.34 10.01 0.69
C ASN A 149 -12.19 9.24 -0.64
N ASP A 150 -11.37 9.75 -1.55
CA ASP A 150 -11.21 9.21 -2.90
C ASP A 150 -9.81 9.48 -3.50
N LEU A 151 -9.58 9.00 -4.73
CA LEU A 151 -8.31 9.19 -5.43
C LEU A 151 -8.02 10.66 -5.78
N GLY A 152 -9.04 11.45 -6.10
CA GLY A 152 -8.90 12.87 -6.45
C GLY A 152 -8.41 13.70 -5.26
N GLU A 153 -8.97 13.44 -4.08
CA GLU A 153 -8.50 13.99 -2.82
C GLU A 153 -7.09 13.50 -2.49
N GLY A 154 -6.80 12.22 -2.75
CA GLY A 154 -5.46 11.67 -2.65
C GLY A 154 -4.45 12.43 -3.51
N TYR A 155 -4.77 12.74 -4.77
CA TYR A 155 -3.91 13.54 -5.65
C TYR A 155 -3.62 14.92 -5.06
N ARG A 156 -4.66 15.64 -4.63
CA ARG A 156 -4.53 16.99 -4.08
C ARG A 156 -3.59 17.03 -2.87
N HIS A 157 -3.66 16.02 -2.01
CA HIS A 157 -2.77 15.95 -0.85
C HIS A 157 -1.36 15.49 -1.23
N VAL A 158 -1.22 14.41 -1.99
CA VAL A 158 0.11 13.88 -2.35
C VAL A 158 0.94 14.89 -3.13
N THR A 159 0.30 15.69 -3.97
CA THR A 159 0.98 16.68 -4.81
C THR A 159 1.16 18.04 -4.13
N ASP A 160 0.58 18.24 -2.96
CA ASP A 160 0.91 19.37 -2.08
C ASP A 160 2.32 19.17 -1.49
N ALA A 161 3.21 20.13 -1.75
CA ALA A 161 4.60 20.04 -1.34
C ALA A 161 4.79 19.95 0.19
N ARG A 162 3.90 20.57 0.97
CA ARG A 162 3.92 20.53 2.44
C ARG A 162 3.54 19.15 2.94
N PHE A 163 2.47 18.59 2.39
CA PHE A 163 2.01 17.24 2.72
C PHE A 163 3.06 16.19 2.34
N ALA A 164 3.62 16.28 1.13
CA ALA A 164 4.68 15.38 0.70
C ALA A 164 5.95 15.50 1.56
N ALA A 165 6.26 16.69 2.09
CA ALA A 165 7.36 16.87 3.03
C ALA A 165 7.09 16.17 4.37
N GLU A 166 5.86 16.24 4.88
CA GLU A 166 5.45 15.53 6.10
C GLU A 166 5.50 14.01 5.94
N VAL A 167 5.06 13.46 4.80
CA VAL A 167 5.21 12.03 4.51
C VAL A 167 6.70 11.63 4.53
N ARG A 168 7.58 12.43 3.91
CA ARG A 168 9.03 12.14 3.93
C ARG A 168 9.63 12.26 5.33
N ARG A 169 9.17 13.23 6.13
CA ARG A 169 9.57 13.39 7.53
C ARG A 169 9.17 12.17 8.35
N PHE A 170 7.91 11.74 8.24
CA PHE A 170 7.40 10.52 8.88
C PHE A 170 8.28 9.31 8.57
N VAL A 171 8.55 9.04 7.28
CA VAL A 171 9.36 7.88 6.88
C VAL A 171 10.78 7.95 7.43
N ARG A 172 11.39 9.15 7.45
CA ARG A 172 12.75 9.36 7.95
C ARG A 172 12.86 9.18 9.46
N GLU A 173 11.87 9.67 10.23
CA GLU A 173 11.91 9.64 11.70
C GLU A 173 11.42 8.32 12.26
N GLN A 174 10.41 7.72 11.62
CA GLN A 174 9.78 6.52 12.15
C GLN A 174 10.33 5.23 11.55
N ASP A 175 11.03 5.29 10.40
CA ASP A 175 11.51 4.11 9.71
C ASP A 175 10.40 3.07 9.48
N ARG A 176 9.23 3.54 9.02
CA ARG A 176 8.03 2.72 8.77
C ARG A 176 7.58 2.85 7.33
N GLU A 177 6.88 1.83 6.87
CA GLU A 177 6.10 1.88 5.64
C GLU A 177 4.88 2.81 5.79
N VAL A 178 4.30 3.23 4.66
CA VAL A 178 3.15 4.13 4.64
C VAL A 178 2.01 3.51 3.84
N LEU A 179 0.81 3.52 4.43
CA LEU A 179 -0.40 2.95 3.85
C LEU A 179 -1.44 4.05 3.61
N PHE A 180 -1.76 4.29 2.36
CA PHE A 180 -2.86 5.16 1.95
C PHE A 180 -4.12 4.31 1.78
N ILE A 181 -5.24 4.70 2.39
CA ILE A 181 -6.53 4.01 2.31
C ILE A 181 -7.59 4.98 1.80
N PHE A 182 -8.43 4.53 0.88
CA PHE A 182 -9.52 5.32 0.31
C PHE A 182 -10.89 4.78 0.77
N ARG A 183 -11.78 5.68 1.21
CA ARG A 183 -13.14 5.35 1.66
C ARG A 183 -14.02 4.92 0.48
N GLN A 184 -13.95 5.65 -0.64
CA GLN A 184 -14.69 5.32 -1.85
C GLN A 184 -14.20 3.99 -2.39
N ARG A 185 -15.06 2.97 -2.29
CA ARG A 185 -14.70 1.59 -2.64
C ARG A 185 -14.64 1.37 -4.15
N ASP A 186 -15.37 2.17 -4.92
CA ASP A 186 -15.34 2.15 -6.37
C ASP A 186 -14.24 3.08 -6.90
N TYR A 187 -13.60 2.67 -7.99
CA TYR A 187 -12.57 3.47 -8.65
C TYR A 187 -12.40 3.04 -10.11
N SER A 188 -11.96 3.98 -10.95
CA SER A 188 -11.43 3.68 -12.28
C SER A 188 -10.05 3.03 -12.14
N PRO A 189 -9.81 1.81 -12.68
CA PRO A 189 -8.49 1.19 -12.65
C PRO A 189 -7.41 2.01 -13.37
N LEU A 190 -7.81 2.79 -14.40
CA LEU A 190 -6.92 3.69 -15.12
C LEU A 190 -6.48 4.85 -14.24
N GLU A 191 -7.43 5.54 -13.61
CA GLU A 191 -7.13 6.65 -12.69
C GLU A 191 -6.28 6.19 -11.52
N TYR A 192 -6.54 4.98 -11.02
CA TYR A 192 -5.73 4.44 -9.94
C TYR A 192 -4.31 4.05 -10.40
N ALA A 193 -4.14 3.60 -11.65
CA ALA A 193 -2.81 3.36 -12.22
C ALA A 193 -2.02 4.67 -12.35
N TYR A 194 -2.69 5.75 -12.78
CA TYR A 194 -2.11 7.08 -12.81
C TYR A 194 -1.76 7.58 -11.41
N PHE A 195 -2.64 7.40 -10.43
CA PHE A 195 -2.39 7.84 -9.06
C PHE A 195 -1.18 7.10 -8.47
N SER A 196 -1.11 5.80 -8.67
CA SER A 196 0.05 5.01 -8.26
C SER A 196 1.35 5.46 -8.94
N CYS A 197 1.29 6.02 -10.15
CA CYS A 197 2.46 6.57 -10.83
C CYS A 197 2.78 8.00 -10.37
N CYS A 198 1.78 8.80 -9.99
CA CYS A 198 1.97 10.07 -9.29
C CYS A 198 2.69 9.89 -7.95
N MET A 199 2.32 8.89 -7.17
CA MET A 199 3.05 8.53 -5.95
C MET A 199 4.54 8.27 -6.24
N ARG A 200 4.85 7.68 -7.40
CA ARG A 200 6.19 7.31 -7.84
C ARG A 200 7.00 8.45 -8.45
N THR A 201 6.36 9.53 -8.89
CA THR A 201 7.03 10.77 -9.34
C THR A 201 7.21 11.74 -8.20
N VAL A 202 6.29 11.77 -7.23
CA VAL A 202 6.38 12.62 -6.03
C VAL A 202 7.35 12.03 -5.00
N PHE A 203 7.28 10.72 -4.75
CA PHE A 203 8.13 10.06 -3.76
C PHE A 203 9.20 9.19 -4.44
N PRO A 204 10.39 9.06 -3.84
CA PRO A 204 11.45 8.23 -4.38
C PRO A 204 11.21 6.72 -4.14
N TRP A 205 10.03 6.32 -3.70
CA TRP A 205 9.73 4.95 -3.30
C TRP A 205 8.78 4.27 -4.27
N PHE A 206 8.74 2.95 -4.23
CA PHE A 206 7.79 2.18 -5.00
C PHE A 206 6.38 2.31 -4.42
N CYS A 207 5.35 2.24 -5.26
CA CYS A 207 3.96 2.27 -4.83
C CYS A 207 3.24 1.00 -5.30
N ASN A 208 2.58 0.30 -4.38
CA ASN A 208 1.79 -0.88 -4.67
C ASN A 208 0.29 -0.58 -4.51
N PRO A 209 -0.47 -0.33 -5.60
CA PRO A 209 -1.89 -0.10 -5.53
C PRO A 209 -2.62 -1.43 -5.35
N ASN A 210 -3.49 -1.55 -4.37
CA ASN A 210 -4.36 -2.72 -4.15
C ASN A 210 -5.81 -2.24 -4.06
N GLY A 211 -6.77 -3.12 -4.32
CA GLY A 211 -8.18 -2.74 -4.17
C GLY A 211 -9.18 -3.84 -4.49
N PRO A 212 -10.48 -3.58 -4.22
CA PRO A 212 -11.57 -4.56 -4.40
C PRO A 212 -12.05 -4.76 -5.84
N ARG A 213 -11.67 -3.88 -6.78
CA ARG A 213 -12.11 -3.92 -8.19
C ARG A 213 -11.07 -4.65 -9.05
N ASP A 214 -11.03 -4.31 -10.33
CA ASP A 214 -10.08 -4.89 -11.27
C ASP A 214 -8.63 -4.53 -10.93
N LYS A 215 -7.72 -5.34 -11.48
CA LYS A 215 -6.30 -5.27 -11.18
C LYS A 215 -5.70 -3.98 -11.74
N VAL A 216 -5.09 -3.21 -10.85
CA VAL A 216 -4.34 -2.00 -11.19
C VAL A 216 -2.86 -2.36 -11.26
N LEU A 217 -2.27 -2.39 -12.45
CA LEU A 217 -0.86 -2.73 -12.66
C LEU A 217 -0.47 -4.07 -11.97
N TRP A 218 0.48 -4.07 -11.03
CA TRP A 218 0.89 -5.26 -10.26
C TRP A 218 0.04 -5.52 -9.01
N GLY A 219 -0.98 -4.70 -8.76
CA GLY A 219 -1.82 -4.74 -7.57
C GLY A 219 -2.54 -6.06 -7.31
N ASN A 220 -2.92 -6.27 -6.06
CA ASN A 220 -3.71 -7.42 -5.63
C ASN A 220 -5.09 -7.00 -5.11
N ALA A 221 -5.96 -7.99 -4.90
CA ALA A 221 -7.25 -7.79 -4.27
C ALA A 221 -7.06 -7.30 -2.82
N ALA A 222 -7.85 -6.30 -2.42
CA ALA A 222 -7.93 -5.81 -1.04
C ALA A 222 -9.39 -5.41 -0.70
N PRO A 223 -9.77 -5.28 0.59
CA PRO A 223 -11.13 -4.91 0.98
C PRO A 223 -11.55 -3.53 0.49
N PHE A 224 -10.62 -2.57 0.59
CA PHE A 224 -10.72 -1.18 0.15
C PHE A 224 -9.56 -0.83 -0.77
N PRO A 225 -9.68 0.22 -1.60
CA PRO A 225 -8.54 0.70 -2.37
C PRO A 225 -7.48 1.20 -1.38
N SER A 226 -6.27 0.68 -1.53
CA SER A 226 -5.14 1.05 -0.69
C SER A 226 -3.84 1.09 -1.47
N ALA A 227 -3.07 2.17 -1.33
CA ALA A 227 -1.76 2.31 -1.96
C ALA A 227 -0.66 2.22 -0.90
N ASN A 228 0.16 1.18 -1.00
CA ASN A 228 1.28 0.99 -0.09
C ASN A 228 2.50 1.67 -0.69
N LEU A 229 3.02 2.70 -0.02
CA LEU A 229 4.26 3.34 -0.39
C LEU A 229 5.40 2.56 0.27
N ILE A 230 6.10 1.76 -0.54
CA ILE A 230 7.12 0.79 -0.11
C ILE A 230 8.48 1.49 -0.02
N THR A 231 8.80 1.94 1.18
CA THR A 231 10.03 2.60 1.62
C THR A 231 11.19 1.64 1.82
N GLY A 232 10.93 0.33 1.90
CA GLY A 232 11.95 -0.71 2.09
C GLY A 232 12.27 -0.99 3.57
N ARG A 233 11.59 -0.31 4.49
CA ARG A 233 11.75 -0.51 5.93
C ARG A 233 11.28 -1.89 6.40
N TRP A 234 10.39 -2.53 5.64
CA TRP A 234 10.01 -3.92 5.86
C TRP A 234 11.20 -4.89 5.88
N ILE A 235 12.30 -4.60 5.16
CA ILE A 235 13.44 -5.51 5.00
C ILE A 235 14.06 -5.84 6.37
N ASN A 236 14.29 -4.82 7.19
CA ASN A 236 14.91 -4.98 8.50
C ASN A 236 14.01 -5.80 9.43
N ASP A 237 12.72 -5.46 9.49
CA ASP A 237 11.74 -6.17 10.32
C ASP A 237 11.63 -7.64 9.91
N VAL A 238 11.55 -7.92 8.61
CA VAL A 238 11.38 -9.29 8.10
C VAL A 238 12.65 -10.11 8.30
N GLN A 239 13.84 -9.55 8.07
CA GLN A 239 15.09 -10.29 8.30
C GLN A 239 15.34 -10.54 9.79
N ALA A 240 14.96 -9.60 10.66
CA ALA A 240 15.08 -9.76 12.11
C ALA A 240 14.29 -10.96 12.66
N LEU A 241 13.22 -11.40 12.00
CA LEU A 241 12.49 -12.63 12.37
C LEU A 241 13.35 -13.90 12.38
N ARG A 242 14.49 -13.91 11.69
CA ARG A 242 15.42 -15.05 11.70
C ARG A 242 16.24 -15.13 12.97
N GLU A 243 16.38 -14.03 13.68
CA GLU A 243 17.25 -13.91 14.83
C GLU A 243 16.54 -14.42 16.08
N PRO A 244 17.26 -15.01 17.05
CA PRO A 244 16.70 -15.29 18.38
C PRO A 244 16.05 -14.04 18.98
N GLY A 245 14.81 -14.17 19.47
CA GLY A 245 14.04 -13.03 20.00
C GLY A 245 13.57 -12.02 18.94
N GLY A 246 13.78 -12.29 17.65
CA GLY A 246 13.37 -11.45 16.53
C GLY A 246 11.87 -11.14 16.52
N ALA A 247 11.03 -12.15 16.70
CA ALA A 247 9.57 -12.01 16.73
C ALA A 247 9.11 -10.89 17.67
N SER A 248 9.59 -10.89 18.92
CA SER A 248 9.21 -9.87 19.90
C SER A 248 9.67 -8.46 19.54
N ARG A 249 10.79 -8.30 18.81
CA ARG A 249 11.34 -6.98 18.44
C ARG A 249 10.64 -6.33 17.25
N VAL A 250 10.06 -7.12 16.35
CA VAL A 250 9.51 -6.60 15.08
C VAL A 250 8.09 -6.06 15.22
N ALA A 251 7.39 -6.40 16.31
CA ALA A 251 6.14 -5.77 16.69
C ALA A 251 6.42 -4.39 17.32
N ARG A 252 6.32 -3.34 16.52
CA ARG A 252 6.64 -1.98 16.96
C ARG A 252 5.49 -1.35 17.74
N PRO A 253 5.76 -0.44 18.69
CA PRO A 253 4.70 0.25 19.43
C PRO A 253 3.82 1.10 18.50
N ALA A 254 2.67 1.53 19.01
CA ALA A 254 1.82 2.50 18.35
C ALA A 254 2.58 3.80 18.05
N LEU A 255 2.14 4.51 17.00
CA LEU A 255 2.70 5.80 16.63
C LEU A 255 2.31 6.89 17.66
N PRO A 256 3.18 7.88 17.92
CA PRO A 256 2.84 8.98 18.80
C PRO A 256 1.72 9.83 18.19
N HIS A 257 0.61 9.96 18.91
CA HIS A 257 -0.54 10.75 18.46
C HIS A 257 -0.17 12.22 18.29
N GLY A 258 -0.71 12.81 17.21
CA GLY A 258 -0.53 14.23 16.91
C GLY A 258 0.91 14.61 16.63
N GLY A 259 1.84 13.70 16.29
CA GLY A 259 3.24 14.02 15.95
C GLY A 259 3.47 14.49 14.51
N TYR A 260 2.48 14.27 13.64
CA TYR A 260 2.59 14.44 12.18
C TYR A 260 1.38 15.20 11.65
N PHE A 261 1.57 15.90 10.53
CA PHE A 261 0.50 16.62 9.82
C PHE A 261 -0.24 17.65 10.70
N ARG A 262 0.48 18.36 11.59
CA ARG A 262 -0.08 19.26 12.61
C ARG A 262 -0.62 20.57 12.04
N ASP A 263 0.03 21.09 11.01
CA ASP A 263 -0.20 22.47 10.55
C ASP A 263 -1.55 22.65 9.85
N GLY A 264 -2.24 21.54 9.54
CA GLY A 264 -3.50 21.55 8.81
C GLY A 264 -3.36 22.16 7.42
N GLY A 265 -4.50 22.34 6.73
CA GLY A 265 -4.54 23.06 5.46
C GLY A 265 -3.77 22.40 4.31
N TYR A 266 -3.66 21.07 4.31
CA TYR A 266 -3.15 20.32 3.17
C TYR A 266 -4.22 20.13 2.09
N GLY A 267 -3.79 19.80 0.88
CA GLY A 267 -4.69 19.49 -0.23
C GLY A 267 -4.81 20.59 -1.28
N GLU A 268 -3.86 21.52 -1.31
CA GLU A 268 -3.76 22.56 -2.35
C GLU A 268 -3.02 22.08 -3.62
N GLY A 269 -2.68 20.79 -3.69
CA GLY A 269 -2.05 20.21 -4.87
C GLY A 269 -3.03 20.01 -6.04
N ARG A 270 -2.50 19.50 -7.15
CA ARG A 270 -3.30 19.15 -8.34
C ARG A 270 -4.21 17.95 -8.07
N GLY A 271 -5.39 17.94 -8.67
CA GLY A 271 -6.38 16.86 -8.55
C GLY A 271 -6.26 15.74 -9.60
N GLU A 272 -5.30 15.82 -10.52
CA GLU A 272 -5.19 14.91 -11.65
C GLU A 272 -3.73 14.59 -12.01
N ALA A 273 -3.53 13.52 -12.80
CA ALA A 273 -2.23 13.05 -13.24
C ALA A 273 -1.54 13.98 -14.25
N ALA A 274 -0.26 14.26 -14.02
CA ALA A 274 0.59 14.99 -14.97
C ALA A 274 1.08 14.06 -16.10
N PHE A 275 1.54 14.65 -17.21
CA PHE A 275 2.02 13.90 -18.38
C PHE A 275 3.05 12.79 -18.06
N PRO A 276 4.09 13.02 -17.23
CA PRO A 276 5.08 11.97 -16.91
C PRO A 276 4.46 10.75 -16.22
N GLU A 277 3.37 10.94 -15.47
CA GLU A 277 2.72 9.88 -14.69
C GLU A 277 1.85 9.01 -15.59
N ARG A 278 1.17 9.63 -16.55
CA ARG A 278 0.42 8.93 -17.60
C ARG A 278 1.36 8.08 -18.44
N LEU A 279 2.50 8.66 -18.85
CA LEU A 279 3.54 7.93 -19.60
C LEU A 279 4.15 6.80 -18.76
N LEU A 280 4.46 7.05 -17.49
CA LEU A 280 4.98 6.03 -16.57
C LEU A 280 3.97 4.90 -16.36
N ALA A 281 2.68 5.21 -16.27
CA ALA A 281 1.62 4.22 -16.15
C ALA A 281 1.55 3.36 -17.42
N LEU A 282 1.55 3.96 -18.61
CA LEU A 282 1.57 3.25 -19.89
C LEU A 282 2.80 2.33 -20.01
N ALA A 283 3.99 2.84 -19.75
CA ALA A 283 5.23 2.05 -19.76
C ALA A 283 5.16 0.90 -18.73
N THR A 284 4.58 1.17 -17.56
CA THR A 284 4.37 0.17 -16.52
C THR A 284 3.37 -0.89 -16.94
N HIS A 285 2.26 -0.53 -17.57
CA HIS A 285 1.26 -1.44 -18.10
C HIS A 285 1.91 -2.41 -19.08
N TRP A 286 2.62 -1.89 -20.09
CA TRP A 286 3.33 -2.72 -21.05
C TRP A 286 4.36 -3.63 -20.38
N ARG A 287 5.15 -3.10 -19.44
CA ARG A 287 6.11 -3.91 -18.66
C ARG A 287 5.45 -5.07 -17.92
N VAL A 288 4.29 -4.86 -17.28
CA VAL A 288 3.59 -5.94 -16.58
C VAL A 288 2.95 -6.91 -17.58
N ARG A 289 2.46 -6.41 -18.72
CA ARG A 289 1.86 -7.22 -19.79
C ARG A 289 2.90 -8.11 -20.48
N PHE A 290 4.10 -7.62 -20.77
CA PHE A 290 5.18 -8.44 -21.31
C PHE A 290 5.63 -9.55 -20.34
N ARG A 291 5.31 -9.42 -19.05
CA ARG A 291 5.63 -10.40 -18.00
C ARG A 291 4.53 -11.43 -17.76
N ASP A 292 3.49 -11.48 -18.60
CA ASP A 292 2.31 -12.32 -18.37
C ASP A 292 2.60 -13.84 -18.30
N GLN A 293 3.83 -14.27 -18.61
CA GLN A 293 4.31 -15.63 -18.32
C GLN A 293 4.21 -16.00 -16.82
N ARG A 294 4.26 -15.04 -15.89
CA ARG A 294 4.01 -15.23 -14.44
C ARG A 294 2.77 -14.48 -13.91
N ALA A 295 1.87 -14.08 -14.82
CA ALA A 295 0.65 -13.32 -14.52
C ALA A 295 0.87 -12.05 -13.66
N GLY A 296 1.99 -11.36 -13.90
CA GLY A 296 2.28 -10.01 -13.43
C GLY A 296 2.96 -9.88 -12.06
N MET A 297 3.46 -10.98 -11.47
CA MET A 297 4.32 -10.93 -10.27
C MET A 297 5.77 -11.32 -10.59
N PHE A 298 6.74 -10.62 -10.00
CA PHE A 298 8.17 -10.89 -10.22
C PHE A 298 8.62 -12.22 -9.60
N PHE A 299 8.09 -12.53 -8.41
CA PHE A 299 8.72 -13.50 -7.49
C PHE A 299 7.96 -14.82 -7.39
N VAL A 300 6.64 -14.77 -7.53
CA VAL A 300 5.72 -15.89 -7.36
C VAL A 300 4.92 -16.03 -8.65
N ASP A 301 4.76 -17.25 -9.17
CA ASP A 301 3.79 -17.47 -10.25
C ASP A 301 2.39 -17.25 -9.68
N ARG A 302 1.66 -16.22 -10.13
CA ARG A 302 0.30 -15.93 -9.65
C ARG A 302 -0.67 -17.06 -9.98
N ARG A 303 -0.47 -17.80 -11.06
CA ARG A 303 -1.31 -18.96 -11.39
C ARG A 303 -1.21 -19.97 -10.27
N GLN A 304 0.01 -20.20 -9.78
CA GLN A 304 0.26 -21.01 -8.59
C GLN A 304 -0.18 -20.30 -7.32
N ALA A 305 0.18 -19.05 -7.07
CA ALA A 305 -0.22 -18.17 -5.94
C ALA A 305 -1.73 -18.06 -5.66
N TYR A 306 -2.50 -17.94 -6.75
CA TYR A 306 -3.89 -17.46 -6.79
C TYR A 306 -4.91 -18.22 -7.73
N ALA A 307 -4.58 -19.29 -8.51
CA ALA A 307 -5.45 -20.46 -8.89
C ALA A 307 -6.85 -20.57 -8.23
N ASP A 308 -7.10 -21.07 -7.01
CA ASP A 308 -8.43 -21.02 -6.33
C ASP A 308 -9.22 -19.70 -6.50
N GLN A 309 -8.59 -18.54 -6.35
CA GLN A 309 -9.26 -17.26 -6.61
C GLN A 309 -9.55 -17.07 -8.09
N ILE A 310 -8.61 -17.44 -8.96
CA ILE A 310 -8.75 -17.46 -10.42
C ILE A 310 -9.87 -18.42 -10.84
N ALA A 311 -9.90 -19.65 -10.32
CA ALA A 311 -10.91 -20.68 -10.53
C ALA A 311 -12.27 -20.24 -10.00
N LYS A 312 -12.34 -19.60 -8.82
CA LYS A 312 -13.58 -19.01 -8.29
C LYS A 312 -14.09 -17.86 -9.17
N ARG A 313 -13.21 -17.05 -9.76
CA ARG A 313 -13.58 -16.01 -10.75
C ARG A 313 -14.07 -16.64 -12.06
N ALA A 314 -13.36 -17.65 -12.58
CA ALA A 314 -13.74 -18.38 -13.78
C ALA A 314 -15.12 -19.04 -13.63
N ARG A 315 -15.39 -19.70 -12.50
CA ARG A 315 -16.73 -20.25 -12.15
C ARG A 315 -17.83 -19.19 -12.12
N ARG A 316 -17.48 -17.93 -11.87
CA ARG A 316 -18.41 -16.78 -11.85
C ARG A 316 -18.54 -16.09 -13.21
N GLY A 317 -18.05 -16.70 -14.30
CA GLY A 317 -18.06 -16.11 -15.64
C GLY A 317 -17.17 -14.87 -15.78
N LYS A 318 -16.34 -14.55 -14.77
CA LYS A 318 -15.41 -13.43 -14.83
C LYS A 318 -14.15 -13.92 -15.52
N ALA A 319 -13.86 -13.37 -16.69
CA ALA A 319 -12.63 -13.66 -17.39
C ALA A 319 -11.42 -13.30 -16.49
N ASP A 320 -10.34 -14.09 -16.58
CA ASP A 320 -9.02 -13.71 -16.04
C ASP A 320 -8.44 -12.65 -16.99
N LYS A 321 -9.11 -11.48 -17.00
CA LYS A 321 -8.90 -10.43 -17.99
C LYS A 321 -7.87 -9.41 -17.48
N PRO A 322 -7.23 -8.73 -18.44
CA PRO A 322 -5.86 -8.27 -18.37
C PRO A 322 -5.74 -7.14 -17.37
N LEU A 323 -4.49 -6.80 -17.04
CA LEU A 323 -4.11 -5.51 -16.50
C LEU A 323 -5.03 -4.41 -17.04
N ALA A 324 -5.52 -3.52 -16.18
CA ALA A 324 -6.31 -2.35 -16.59
C ALA A 324 -5.80 -1.83 -17.94
N ARG A 325 -6.66 -1.85 -18.97
CA ARG A 325 -6.29 -1.33 -20.30
C ARG A 325 -5.98 0.15 -20.09
N ILE A 326 -4.72 0.52 -20.31
CA ILE A 326 -4.26 1.90 -20.41
C ILE A 326 -4.30 2.27 -21.88
#